data_AF-A0A3C0Y787-F1
#
_entry.id   AF-A0A3C0Y787-F1
#
_cell.length_a   1.000
_cell.length_b   1.000
_cell.length_c   1.000
_cell.angle_alpha   90.00
_cell.angle_beta   90.00
_cell.angle_gamma   90.00
#
_symmetry.space_group_name_H-M   'P 1'
#
loop_
_entity.id
_entity.type
_entity.pdbx_description
1 polymer ?
#
loop_
_entity_poly.entity_id
_entity_poly.type
_entity_poly.pdbx_seq_one_letter_code
_entity_poly.pdbx_strand_id
1 'polypeptide(L)'
;FPGETEAEFEHLLDFMREAKIDRAGCFAYSAVAGATANDIPGMLPLEVREERRARFMAVAEAVSSQKLQQRVGATMQVLVDSAPALGRKGGIGRSYADAPEIDGVVKL
;
A
#
# COMPACT_ATOMS: atom_id res chain seq x y z
N PHE A 1 9.92 11.51 8.00
CA PHE A 1 10.31 11.25 9.40
C PHE A 1 11.06 12.48 9.94
N PRO A 2 11.19 12.74 11.26
CA PRO A 2 12.04 13.84 11.75
C PRO A 2 13.48 13.70 11.22
N GLY A 3 14.01 14.78 10.64
CA GLY A 3 15.36 14.82 10.04
C GLY A 3 15.48 14.23 8.63
N GLU A 4 14.40 13.65 8.07
CA GLU A 4 14.43 13.00 6.76
C GLU A 4 14.74 13.98 5.63
N THR A 5 15.81 13.71 4.90
CA THR A 5 16.26 14.52 3.76
C THR A 5 15.56 14.10 2.47
N GLU A 6 15.65 14.95 1.44
CA GLU A 6 15.11 14.61 0.12
C GLU A 6 15.83 13.42 -0.52
N ALA A 7 17.13 13.29 -0.31
CA ALA A 7 17.92 12.18 -0.84
C ALA A 7 17.53 10.83 -0.23
N GLU A 8 17.27 10.79 1.08
CA GLU A 8 16.78 9.59 1.77
C GLU A 8 15.37 9.23 1.32
N PHE A 9 14.51 10.23 1.10
CA PHE A 9 13.17 10.01 0.58
C PHE A 9 13.19 9.48 -0.87
N GLU A 10 14.02 10.04 -1.76
CA GLU A 10 14.18 9.52 -3.12
C GLU A 10 14.74 8.11 -3.14
N HIS A 11 15.70 7.79 -2.27
CA HIS A 11 16.21 6.43 -2.11
C HIS A 11 15.10 5.44 -1.72
N LEU A 12 14.19 5.84 -0.84
CA LEU A 12 13.01 5.04 -0.49
C LEU A 12 12.08 4.82 -1.70
N LEU A 13 11.88 5.83 -2.54
CA LEU A 13 11.07 5.69 -3.77
C LEU A 13 11.73 4.73 -4.77
N ASP A 14 13.05 4.79 -4.93
CA ASP A 14 13.80 3.87 -5.79
C ASP A 14 13.72 2.44 -5.27
N PHE A 15 13.86 2.25 -3.96
CA PHE A 15 13.67 0.94 -3.34
C PHE A 15 12.27 0.38 -3.63
N MET A 16 11.21 1.19 -3.52
CA MET A 16 9.85 0.77 -3.85
C MET A 16 9.70 0.28 -5.29
N ARG A 17 10.35 0.98 -6.24
CA ARG A 17 10.35 0.61 -7.67
C ARG A 17 11.13 -0.68 -7.93
N GLU A 18 12.28 -0.84 -7.27
CA GLU A 18 13.15 -2.01 -7.45
C GLU A 18 12.58 -3.27 -6.82
N ALA A 19 12.18 -3.18 -5.54
CA ALA A 19 11.64 -4.30 -4.78
C ALA A 19 10.28 -4.76 -5.30
N LYS A 20 9.55 -3.89 -6.02
CA LYS A 20 8.23 -4.14 -6.59
C LYS A 20 7.25 -4.71 -5.56
N ILE A 21 7.13 -4.03 -4.43
CA ILE A 21 6.26 -4.45 -3.32
C ILE A 21 4.80 -4.42 -3.79
N ASP A 22 4.12 -5.56 -3.69
CA ASP A 22 2.75 -5.74 -4.19
C ASP A 22 1.73 -4.82 -3.50
N ARG A 23 1.89 -4.60 -2.19
CA ARG A 23 1.03 -3.71 -1.38
C ARG A 23 1.85 -2.97 -0.34
N ALA A 24 1.69 -1.64 -0.30
CA ALA A 24 2.35 -0.79 0.68
C ALA A 24 1.40 0.32 1.14
N GLY A 25 1.49 0.66 2.43
CA GLY A 25 0.85 1.83 3.00
C GLY A 25 1.91 2.84 3.45
N CYS A 26 1.58 4.12 3.39
CA CYS A 26 2.44 5.19 3.87
C CYS A 26 1.64 6.14 4.75
N PHE A 27 2.23 6.50 5.89
CA PHE A 27 1.63 7.41 6.86
C PHE A 27 2.60 8.54 7.14
N ALA A 28 2.10 9.77 7.10
CA ALA A 28 2.86 10.91 7.57
C ALA A 28 3.11 10.75 9.06
N TYR A 29 4.37 10.92 9.48
CA TYR A 29 4.73 10.80 10.89
C TYR A 29 3.90 11.76 11.74
N SER A 30 3.32 11.30 12.85
CA SER A 30 2.58 12.12 13.81
C SER A 30 3.26 12.05 15.18
N ALA A 31 3.49 13.21 15.79
CA ALA A 31 4.18 13.33 17.07
C ALA A 31 3.23 12.97 18.23
N VAL A 32 2.99 11.67 18.41
CA VAL A 32 2.20 11.15 19.53
C VAL A 32 2.99 11.31 20.83
N ALA A 33 2.30 11.64 21.93
CA ALA A 33 2.92 11.77 23.24
C ALA A 33 3.67 10.48 23.63
N GLY A 34 4.93 10.63 24.05
CA GLY A 34 5.80 9.51 24.45
C GLY A 34 6.60 8.85 23.32
N ALA A 35 6.45 9.28 22.06
CA ALA A 35 7.29 8.76 20.98
C ALA A 35 8.72 9.32 21.06
N THR A 36 9.74 8.45 21.20
CA THR A 36 11.17 8.85 21.23
C THR A 36 11.61 9.61 19.98
N ALA A 37 10.97 9.37 18.84
CA ALA A 37 11.24 10.10 17.61
C ALA A 37 10.92 11.61 17.71
N ASN A 38 10.14 12.04 18.71
CA ASN A 38 9.91 13.47 18.98
C ASN A 38 11.19 14.20 19.42
N ASP A 39 12.17 13.48 19.97
CA ASP A 39 13.44 14.05 20.44
C ASP A 39 14.46 14.24 19.30
N ILE A 40 14.16 13.72 18.11
CA ILE A 40 15.02 13.83 16.92
C ILE A 40 14.80 15.23 16.30
N PRO A 41 15.87 16.01 16.08
CA PRO A 41 15.75 17.34 15.48
C PRO A 41 15.38 17.27 13.99
N GLY A 42 14.94 18.39 13.43
CA GLY A 42 14.62 18.50 12.00
C GLY A 42 13.23 17.98 11.64
N MET A 43 12.26 18.12 12.53
CA MET A 43 10.87 17.79 12.23
C MET A 43 10.39 18.57 11.00
N LEU A 44 9.90 17.84 10.00
CA LEU A 44 9.43 18.41 8.76
C LEU A 44 8.05 19.07 8.95
N PRO A 45 7.79 20.20 8.24
CA PRO A 45 6.45 20.78 8.16
C PRO A 45 5.41 19.73 7.74
N LEU A 46 4.17 19.92 8.16
CA LEU A 46 3.11 18.97 7.83
C LEU A 46 2.89 18.90 6.32
N GLU A 47 2.97 20.03 5.60
CA GLU A 47 2.78 20.05 4.15
C GLU A 47 3.82 19.17 3.44
N VAL A 48 5.09 19.23 3.86
CA VAL A 48 6.16 18.40 3.30
C VAL A 48 5.92 16.92 3.57
N ARG A 49 5.48 16.56 4.77
CA ARG A 49 5.17 15.15 5.12
C ARG A 49 4.02 14.60 4.29
N GLU A 50 2.98 15.39 4.08
CA GLU A 50 1.83 15.00 3.25
C GLU A 50 2.18 14.94 1.76
N GLU A 51 2.98 15.88 1.26
CA GLU A 51 3.49 15.84 -0.12
C GLU A 51 4.30 14.57 -0.38
N ARG A 52 5.23 14.24 0.53
CA ARG A 52 6.03 13.02 0.43
C ARG A 52 5.16 11.77 0.54
N ARG A 53 4.19 11.73 1.44
CA ARG A 53 3.21 10.64 1.52
C ARG A 53 2.49 10.47 0.17
N ALA A 54 2.02 11.55 -0.44
CA ALA A 54 1.34 11.50 -1.74
C ALA A 54 2.26 10.98 -2.85
N ARG A 55 3.51 11.45 -2.92
CA ARG A 55 4.52 10.98 -3.88
C ARG A 55 4.84 9.50 -3.71
N PHE A 56 5.00 9.03 -2.46
CA PHE A 56 5.20 7.61 -2.17
C PHE A 56 3.99 6.78 -2.62
N MET A 57 2.78 7.20 -2.26
CA MET A 57 1.57 6.45 -2.62
C MET A 57 1.40 6.35 -4.14
N ALA A 58 1.74 7.39 -4.90
CA ALA A 58 1.72 7.34 -6.36
C ALA A 58 2.70 6.31 -6.94
N VAL A 59 3.91 6.19 -6.38
CA VAL A 59 4.88 5.16 -6.78
C VAL A 59 4.38 3.77 -6.41
N ALA A 60 3.88 3.60 -5.18
CA ALA A 60 3.34 2.32 -4.70
C ALA A 60 2.14 1.85 -5.54
N GLU A 61 1.23 2.77 -5.90
CA GLU A 61 0.10 2.50 -6.78
C GLU A 61 0.57 2.02 -8.16
N ALA A 62 1.51 2.74 -8.79
CA ALA A 62 2.05 2.36 -10.09
C ALA A 62 2.68 0.95 -10.09
N VAL A 63 3.44 0.62 -9.04
CA VAL A 63 4.02 -0.72 -8.84
C VAL A 63 2.92 -1.77 -8.67
N SER A 64 1.93 -1.51 -7.82
CA SER A 64 0.82 -2.44 -7.55
C SER A 64 -0.01 -2.71 -8.80
N SER A 65 -0.34 -1.66 -9.58
CA SER A 65 -1.06 -1.78 -10.84
C SER A 65 -0.30 -2.62 -11.86
N GLN A 66 1.02 -2.45 -12.00
CA GLN A 66 1.84 -3.28 -12.89
C GLN A 66 1.84 -4.76 -12.46
N LYS A 67 1.92 -5.04 -11.16
CA LYS A 67 1.84 -6.40 -10.61
C LYS A 67 0.47 -7.03 -10.86
N LEU A 68 -0.61 -6.29 -10.62
CA LEU A 68 -1.97 -6.77 -10.87
C LEU A 68 -2.21 -7.05 -12.35
N GLN A 69 -1.66 -6.22 -13.25
CA GLN A 69 -1.76 -6.44 -14.69
C GLN A 69 -1.15 -7.79 -15.13
N GLN A 70 -0.07 -8.23 -14.47
CA GLN A 70 0.55 -9.54 -14.75
C GLN A 70 -0.32 -10.73 -14.33
N ARG A 71 -1.33 -10.51 -13.47
CA ARG A 71 -2.27 -11.54 -13.05
C ARG A 71 -3.45 -11.72 -14.02
N VAL A 72 -3.62 -10.81 -14.97
CA VAL A 72 -4.69 -10.92 -15.98
C VAL A 72 -4.46 -12.17 -16.84
N GLY A 73 -5.47 -13.03 -16.90
CA GLY A 73 -5.41 -14.31 -17.62
C GLY A 73 -4.80 -15.47 -16.81
N ALA A 74 -4.31 -15.22 -15.60
CA ALA A 74 -3.83 -16.29 -14.72
C ALA A 74 -4.99 -17.05 -14.07
N THR A 75 -4.81 -18.36 -13.88
CA THR A 75 -5.69 -19.16 -13.01
C THR A 75 -5.19 -19.06 -11.58
N MET A 76 -6.06 -18.63 -10.66
CA MET A 76 -5.73 -18.42 -9.25
C MET A 76 -6.71 -19.15 -8.34
N GLN A 77 -6.20 -19.63 -7.20
CA GLN A 77 -7.07 -20.17 -6.16
C GLN A 77 -7.80 -19.02 -5.45
N VAL A 78 -9.12 -19.14 -5.34
CA VAL A 78 -9.99 -18.14 -4.71
C VAL A 78 -10.79 -18.81 -3.60
N LEU A 79 -10.76 -18.22 -2.42
CA LEU A 79 -11.67 -18.54 -1.32
C LEU A 79 -12.93 -17.68 -1.49
N VAL A 80 -14.10 -18.32 -1.57
CA VAL A 80 -15.38 -17.62 -1.69
C VAL A 80 -15.87 -17.22 -0.30
N ASP A 81 -15.97 -15.92 -0.06
CA ASP A 81 -16.48 -15.37 1.20
C ASP A 81 -18.01 -15.19 1.16
N SER A 82 -18.58 -14.88 -0.01
CA SER A 82 -20.03 -14.72 -0.19
C SER A 82 -20.50 -15.10 -1.60
N ALA A 83 -21.60 -15.84 -1.68
CA ALA A 83 -22.24 -16.25 -2.94
C ALA A 83 -23.77 -16.15 -2.85
N PRO A 84 -24.34 -14.96 -3.05
CA PRO A 84 -25.79 -14.74 -2.96
C PRO A 84 -26.57 -15.61 -3.96
N ALA A 85 -27.78 -16.02 -3.57
CA ALA A 85 -28.66 -16.86 -4.38
C ALA A 85 -27.98 -18.13 -4.90
N LEU A 86 -27.17 -18.78 -4.05
CA LEU A 86 -26.38 -19.98 -4.39
C LEU A 86 -25.48 -19.75 -5.62
N GLY A 87 -24.88 -18.56 -5.72
CA GLY A 87 -23.97 -18.18 -6.80
C GLY A 87 -24.65 -17.67 -8.08
N ARG A 88 -25.99 -17.65 -8.16
CA ARG A 88 -26.71 -17.16 -9.36
C ARG A 88 -26.52 -15.67 -9.63
N LYS A 89 -26.06 -14.91 -8.64
CA LYS A 89 -25.76 -13.47 -8.74
C LYS A 89 -24.26 -13.18 -8.70
N GLY A 90 -23.42 -14.18 -8.98
CA GLY A 90 -21.98 -14.10 -8.81
C GLY A 90 -21.55 -14.30 -7.35
N GLY A 91 -20.26 -14.08 -7.10
CA GLY A 91 -19.65 -14.22 -5.78
C GLY A 91 -18.60 -13.15 -5.49
N ILE A 92 -18.30 -12.98 -4.21
CA ILE A 92 -17.16 -12.20 -3.73
C ILE A 92 -16.25 -13.16 -2.99
N GLY A 93 -14.96 -13.08 -3.29
CA GLY A 93 -13.95 -13.87 -2.62
C GLY A 93 -12.60 -13.16 -2.57
N ARG A 94 -11.59 -13.92 -2.19
CA ARG A 94 -10.21 -13.47 -2.04
C ARG A 94 -9.27 -14.50 -2.63
N SER A 95 -8.21 -14.05 -3.31
CA SER A 95 -7.16 -14.97 -3.70
C SER A 95 -6.27 -15.31 -2.48
N TYR A 96 -5.39 -16.31 -2.63
CA TYR A 96 -4.37 -16.60 -1.61
C TYR A 96 -3.50 -15.37 -1.27
N ALA A 97 -3.45 -14.39 -2.17
CA ALA A 97 -2.67 -13.20 -2.01
C ALA A 97 -3.43 -12.07 -1.32
N ASP A 98 -4.75 -12.15 -1.08
CA ASP A 98 -5.54 -11.05 -0.51
C ASP A 98 -5.86 -11.27 0.97
N ALA A 99 -5.35 -10.39 1.83
CA ALA A 99 -5.67 -10.38 3.25
C ALA A 99 -7.12 -9.94 3.50
N PRO A 100 -7.83 -10.52 4.48
CA PRO A 100 -9.19 -10.10 4.82
C PRO A 100 -9.22 -8.63 5.26
N GLU A 101 -10.27 -7.91 4.87
CA GLU A 101 -10.62 -6.54 5.29
C GLU A 101 -9.66 -5.40 4.88
N ILE A 102 -8.41 -5.73 4.57
CA ILE A 102 -7.36 -4.75 4.25
C ILE A 102 -7.13 -4.65 2.73
N ASP A 103 -7.15 -5.78 2.04
CA ASP A 103 -6.83 -5.85 0.61
C ASP A 103 -8.08 -5.85 -0.27
N GLY A 104 -7.85 -5.94 -1.59
CA GLY A 104 -8.91 -6.02 -2.58
C GLY A 104 -9.72 -7.32 -2.53
N VAL A 105 -10.82 -7.34 -3.27
CA VAL A 105 -11.68 -8.51 -3.43
C VAL A 105 -11.69 -9.01 -4.87
N VAL A 106 -11.87 -10.31 -5.04
CA VAL A 106 -12.13 -10.96 -6.31
C VAL A 106 -13.64 -11.04 -6.53
N LYS A 107 -14.11 -10.57 -7.68
CA LYS A 107 -15.51 -10.71 -8.11
C LYS A 107 -15.62 -11.90 -9.07
N LEU A 108 -16.51 -12.84 -8.74
CA LEU A 108 -16.78 -14.07 -9.47
C LEU A 108 -18.12 -13.98 -10.21
#